data_AF-A0A7H4PE40-F1
#
_entry.id   AF-A0A7H4PE40-F1
#
_cell.length_a   1.000
_cell.length_b   1.000
_cell.length_c   1.000
_cell.angle_alpha   90.00
_cell.angle_beta   90.00
_cell.angle_gamma   90.00
#
_symmetry.space_group_name_H-M   'P 1'
#
loop_
_entity.id
_entity.type
_entity.pdbx_description
1 polymer ?
#
loop_
_entity_poly.entity_id
_entity_poly.type
_entity_poly.pdbx_seq_one_letter_code
_entity_poly.pdbx_strand_id
1 'polypeptide(L)'
;MSSTSLYAAIDLGSNSFHMLVVREVAGSIQTLSRIKRKVRLAAGLSGDNTLSAEAMERGWQCLRLFAERLQDIPPTQIRVVATATLRLAVNAGEFLEKAREILGCAVQVISGEEEARLIYQGVAHTTGGADQRLVVDIGGASHRTGYRYRCANHLAFQPVHGLRDLAGTLLCRSQPDQREL
;
A
#
# COMPACT_ATOMS: atom_id res chain seq x y z
N MET A 1 -27.03 22.21 0.25
CA MET A 1 -25.78 22.27 1.04
C MET A 1 -24.87 21.16 0.54
N SER A 2 -23.69 21.47 -0.02
CA SER A 2 -22.74 20.43 -0.42
C SER A 2 -22.21 19.77 0.84
N SER A 3 -22.61 18.52 1.11
CA SER A 3 -22.05 17.74 2.20
C SER A 3 -20.55 17.66 2.00
N THR A 4 -19.78 18.25 2.92
CA THR A 4 -18.33 18.11 2.92
C THR A 4 -18.01 16.72 3.44
N SER A 5 -17.54 15.83 2.58
CA SER A 5 -17.23 14.46 2.94
C SER A 5 -15.73 14.30 3.19
N LEU A 6 -15.39 13.72 4.34
CA LEU A 6 -14.02 13.36 4.69
C LEU A 6 -13.76 11.91 4.29
N TYR A 7 -12.57 11.65 3.77
CA TYR A 7 -12.12 10.30 3.43
C TYR A 7 -10.73 10.08 4.01
N ALA A 8 -10.46 8.84 4.40
CA ALA A 8 -9.13 8.44 4.84
C ALA A 8 -8.66 7.18 4.10
N ALA A 9 -7.38 7.19 3.72
CA ALA A 9 -6.68 6.04 3.19
C ALA A 9 -5.48 5.73 4.08
N ILE A 10 -5.35 4.49 4.51
CA ILE A 10 -4.22 4.00 5.31
C ILE A 10 -3.55 2.86 4.57
N ASP A 11 -2.23 2.94 4.45
CA ASP A 11 -1.38 1.89 3.87
C ASP A 11 -0.41 1.35 4.93
N LEU A 12 -0.52 0.06 5.19
CA LEU A 12 0.30 -0.69 6.15
C LEU A 12 1.45 -1.36 5.40
N GLY A 13 2.44 -0.52 5.06
CA GLY A 13 3.63 -0.93 4.33
C GLY A 13 4.66 -1.67 5.16
N SER A 14 5.64 -2.25 4.45
CA SER A 14 6.72 -3.05 5.04
C SER A 14 7.66 -2.25 5.96
N ASN A 15 7.95 -1.00 5.58
CA ASN A 15 8.87 -0.13 6.29
C ASN A 15 8.14 0.99 7.05
N SER A 16 7.06 1.52 6.48
CA SER A 16 6.35 2.67 7.03
C SER A 16 4.85 2.48 6.87
N PHE A 17 4.09 3.01 7.82
CA PHE A 17 2.64 3.17 7.72
C PHE A 17 2.33 4.59 7.28
N HIS A 18 1.39 4.70 6.37
CA HIS A 18 1.01 5.96 5.73
C HIS A 18 -0.48 6.19 5.98
N MET A 19 -0.86 7.44 6.27
CA MET A 19 -2.25 7.86 6.35
C MET A 19 -2.42 9.14 5.55
N LEU A 20 -3.46 9.18 4.73
CA LEU A 20 -3.88 10.33 3.96
C LEU A 20 -5.34 10.63 4.32
N VAL A 21 -5.60 11.85 4.78
CA VAL A 21 -6.95 12.35 5.02
C VAL A 21 -7.23 13.43 3.99
N VAL A 22 -8.33 13.27 3.25
CA VAL A 22 -8.77 14.21 2.24
C VAL A 22 -10.20 14.65 2.50
N ARG A 23 -10.55 15.76 1.89
CA ARG A 23 -11.88 16.34 1.88
C ARG A 23 -12.32 16.52 0.45
N GLU A 24 -13.54 16.10 0.13
CA GLU A 24 -14.18 16.45 -1.14
C GLU A 24 -14.97 17.74 -0.98
N VAL A 25 -14.68 18.73 -1.82
CA VAL A 25 -15.38 20.01 -1.90
C VAL A 25 -15.71 20.31 -3.35
N ALA A 26 -17.00 20.36 -3.70
CA ALA A 26 -17.46 20.67 -5.06
C ALA A 26 -16.77 19.82 -6.16
N GLY A 27 -16.64 18.51 -5.94
CA GLY A 27 -16.00 17.57 -6.86
C GLY A 27 -14.46 17.65 -6.91
N SER A 28 -13.85 18.52 -6.09
CA SER A 28 -12.40 18.64 -5.96
C SER A 28 -11.92 17.99 -4.67
N ILE A 29 -10.80 17.27 -4.74
CA ILE A 29 -10.18 16.61 -3.59
C ILE A 29 -9.12 17.54 -2.99
N GLN A 30 -9.29 17.90 -1.72
CA GLN A 30 -8.32 18.66 -0.94
C GLN A 30 -7.63 17.74 0.07
N THR A 31 -6.29 17.71 0.09
CA THR A 31 -5.55 17.02 1.14
C THR A 31 -5.58 17.82 2.43
N LEU A 32 -6.03 17.22 3.53
CA LEU A 32 -6.02 17.82 4.86
C LEU A 32 -4.82 17.40 5.69
N SER A 33 -4.45 16.11 5.61
CA SER A 33 -3.36 15.55 6.40
C SER A 33 -2.67 14.43 5.66
N ARG A 34 -1.34 14.39 5.75
CA ARG A 34 -0.51 13.30 5.26
C ARG A 34 0.47 12.94 6.37
N ILE A 35 0.36 11.71 6.88
CA ILE A 35 1.20 11.21 7.95
C ILE A 35 1.95 9.98 7.44
N LYS A 36 3.26 9.94 7.73
CA LYS A 36 4.12 8.79 7.46
C LYS A 36 4.91 8.47 8.72
N ARG A 37 4.85 7.21 9.18
CA ARG A 37 5.59 6.75 10.36
C ARG A 37 6.40 5.50 10.02
N LYS A 38 7.67 5.50 10.39
CA LYS A 38 8.56 4.34 10.24
C LYS A 38 8.25 3.32 11.33
N VAL A 39 7.58 2.23 10.95
CA VAL A 39 7.26 1.10 11.85
C VAL A 39 8.29 -0.02 11.73
N ARG A 40 8.86 -0.17 10.52
CA ARG A 40 9.79 -1.25 10.14
C ARG A 40 9.21 -2.62 10.47
N LEU A 41 8.00 -2.88 9.98
CA LEU A 41 7.30 -4.15 10.24
C LEU A 41 8.10 -5.33 9.66
N ALA A 42 8.64 -5.18 8.44
CA ALA A 42 9.49 -6.19 7.81
C ALA A 42 10.76 -6.53 8.59
N ALA A 43 11.30 -5.59 9.38
CA ALA A 43 12.51 -5.85 10.17
C ALA A 43 12.24 -6.80 11.35
N GLY A 44 10.98 -6.99 11.73
CA GLY A 44 10.59 -7.98 12.73
C GLY A 44 10.10 -9.30 12.14
N LEU A 45 10.17 -9.48 10.81
CA LEU A 45 9.80 -10.73 10.16
C LEU A 45 10.98 -11.70 10.24
N SER A 46 10.78 -12.85 10.88
CA SER A 46 11.80 -13.90 10.99
C SER A 46 11.99 -14.68 9.67
N GLY A 47 12.99 -15.56 9.62
CA GLY A 47 13.21 -16.45 8.47
C GLY A 47 12.02 -17.37 8.16
N ASP A 48 11.21 -17.68 9.17
CA ASP A 48 10.00 -18.51 9.05
C ASP A 48 8.74 -17.67 8.73
N ASN A 49 8.92 -16.38 8.39
CA ASN A 49 7.85 -15.41 8.18
C ASN A 49 6.95 -15.19 9.40
N THR A 50 7.49 -15.23 10.62
CA THR A 50 6.74 -14.87 11.83
C THR A 50 7.10 -13.45 12.25
N LEU A 51 6.10 -12.61 12.50
CA LEU A 51 6.30 -11.27 13.04
C LEU A 51 6.63 -11.34 14.53
N SER A 52 7.70 -10.66 14.92
CA SER A 52 8.05 -10.49 16.33
C SER A 52 7.01 -9.64 17.06
N ALA A 53 6.78 -9.96 18.34
CA ALA A 53 5.86 -9.22 19.20
C ALA A 53 6.21 -7.72 19.26
N GLU A 54 7.50 -7.39 19.28
CA GLU A 54 7.99 -6.01 19.27
C GLU A 54 7.59 -5.26 18.00
N ALA A 55 7.62 -5.91 16.83
CA ALA A 55 7.21 -5.29 15.57
C ALA A 55 5.70 -5.11 15.49
N MET A 56 4.94 -6.08 15.99
CA MET A 56 3.49 -5.96 16.11
C MET A 56 3.10 -4.81 17.05
N GLU A 57 3.70 -4.70 18.23
CA GLU A 57 3.41 -3.62 19.17
C GLU A 57 3.75 -2.24 18.60
N ARG A 58 4.91 -2.08 17.92
CA ARG A 58 5.21 -0.83 17.20
C ARG A 58 4.15 -0.50 16.14
N GLY A 59 3.67 -1.50 15.42
CA GLY A 59 2.59 -1.34 14.46
C GLY A 59 1.30 -0.87 15.12
N TRP A 60 0.85 -1.55 16.17
CA TRP A 60 -0.36 -1.20 16.91
C TRP A 60 -0.28 0.18 17.58
N GLN A 61 0.87 0.57 18.13
CA GLN A 61 1.08 1.92 18.63
C GLN A 61 0.93 2.98 17.54
N CYS A 62 1.43 2.71 16.33
CA CYS A 62 1.21 3.59 15.19
C CYS A 62 -0.28 3.67 14.80
N LEU A 63 -1.01 2.55 14.85
CA LEU A 63 -2.44 2.51 14.54
C LEU A 63 -3.29 3.26 15.56
N ARG A 64 -2.94 3.23 16.86
CA ARG A 64 -3.64 4.00 17.90
C ARG A 64 -3.60 5.50 17.59
N LEU A 65 -2.45 5.99 17.12
CA LEU A 65 -2.31 7.39 16.70
C LEU A 65 -3.08 7.72 15.41
N PHE A 66 -3.27 6.75 14.52
CA PHE A 66 -4.13 6.93 13.36
C PHE A 66 -5.60 6.95 13.79
N ALA A 67 -6.01 6.08 14.71
CA ALA A 67 -7.38 6.02 15.22
C ALA A 67 -7.84 7.36 15.83
N GLU A 68 -6.96 8.07 16.56
CA GLU A 68 -7.24 9.43 17.05
C GLU A 68 -7.60 10.43 15.93
N ARG A 69 -7.08 10.24 14.71
CA ARG A 69 -7.34 11.10 13.55
C ARG A 69 -8.54 10.65 12.71
N LEU A 70 -9.05 9.44 12.95
CA LEU A 70 -10.18 8.87 12.22
C LEU A 70 -11.53 9.13 12.91
N GLN A 71 -11.55 9.70 14.12
CA GLN A 71 -12.76 9.83 14.96
C GLN A 71 -13.94 10.52 14.25
N ASP A 72 -13.65 11.50 13.39
CA ASP A 72 -14.67 12.28 12.67
C ASP A 72 -14.98 11.74 11.26
N ILE A 73 -14.45 10.56 10.90
CA ILE A 73 -14.57 9.98 9.56
C ILE A 73 -15.43 8.71 9.63
N PRO A 74 -16.58 8.64 8.92
CA PRO A 74 -17.39 7.43 8.87
C PRO A 74 -16.58 6.22 8.39
N PRO A 75 -16.73 5.02 8.99
CA PRO A 75 -15.99 3.82 8.57
C PRO A 75 -16.15 3.46 7.09
N THR A 76 -17.30 3.80 6.48
CA THR A 76 -17.56 3.60 5.05
C THR A 76 -16.69 4.48 4.13
N GLN A 77 -16.07 5.51 4.68
CA GLN A 77 -15.17 6.45 3.99
C GLN A 77 -13.69 6.23 4.36
N ILE A 78 -13.40 5.16 5.10
CA ILE A 78 -12.05 4.77 5.49
C ILE A 78 -11.66 3.50 4.73
N ARG A 79 -10.52 3.55 4.04
CA ARG A 79 -9.92 2.36 3.41
C ARG A 79 -8.55 2.09 4.03
N VAL A 80 -8.39 0.89 4.58
CA VAL A 80 -7.12 0.44 5.17
C VAL A 80 -6.62 -0.76 4.38
N VAL A 81 -5.42 -0.66 3.83
CA VAL A 81 -4.78 -1.72 3.06
C VAL A 81 -3.48 -2.18 3.71
N ALA A 82 -3.20 -3.47 3.62
CA ALA A 82 -1.97 -4.09 4.07
C ALA A 82 -1.28 -4.79 2.90
N THR A 83 0.05 -4.61 2.81
CA THR A 83 0.84 -5.03 1.64
C THR A 83 1.83 -6.15 1.98
N ALA A 84 3.03 -6.11 1.40
CA ALA A 84 3.93 -7.26 1.29
C ALA A 84 4.25 -7.98 2.62
N THR A 85 4.58 -7.28 3.69
CA THR A 85 4.94 -7.93 4.96
C THR A 85 3.78 -8.71 5.56
N LEU A 86 2.58 -8.14 5.56
CA LEU A 86 1.39 -8.79 6.14
C LEU A 86 0.80 -9.85 5.22
N ARG A 87 1.10 -9.83 3.91
CA ARG A 87 0.85 -10.96 3.01
C ARG A 87 1.71 -12.19 3.35
N LEU A 88 2.96 -11.96 3.76
CA LEU A 88 3.93 -13.03 3.99
C LEU A 88 3.83 -13.62 5.41
N ALA A 89 3.46 -12.80 6.39
CA ALA A 89 3.52 -13.19 7.79
C ALA A 89 2.52 -14.31 8.15
N VAL A 90 3.00 -15.41 8.73
CA VAL A 90 2.17 -16.55 9.14
C VAL A 90 1.19 -16.16 10.25
N ASN A 91 1.62 -15.30 11.17
CA ASN A 91 0.80 -14.76 12.25
C ASN A 91 0.18 -13.39 11.89
N ALA A 92 0.02 -13.06 10.60
CA ALA A 92 -0.62 -11.81 10.19
C ALA A 92 -2.03 -11.66 10.77
N GLY A 93 -2.78 -12.75 10.94
CA GLY A 93 -4.13 -12.73 11.52
C GLY A 93 -4.18 -12.09 12.91
N GLU A 94 -3.21 -12.38 13.78
CA GLU A 94 -3.09 -11.76 15.11
C GLU A 94 -2.92 -10.25 15.01
N PHE A 95 -2.03 -9.81 14.12
CA PHE A 95 -1.80 -8.40 13.86
C PHE A 95 -3.06 -7.70 13.35
N LEU A 96 -3.75 -8.32 12.39
CA LEU A 96 -4.92 -7.76 11.70
C LEU A 96 -6.15 -7.67 12.60
N GLU A 97 -6.40 -8.66 13.46
CA GLU A 97 -7.53 -8.61 14.41
C GLU A 97 -7.36 -7.45 15.39
N LYS A 98 -6.18 -7.32 16.01
CA LYS A 98 -5.87 -6.20 16.90
C LYS A 98 -5.91 -4.86 16.15
N ALA A 99 -5.44 -4.82 14.91
CA ALA A 99 -5.51 -3.62 14.07
C ALA A 99 -6.96 -3.20 13.79
N ARG A 100 -7.85 -4.16 13.51
CA ARG A 100 -9.29 -3.93 13.31
C ARG A 100 -9.95 -3.37 14.56
N GLU A 101 -9.61 -3.91 15.73
CA GLU A 101 -10.09 -3.39 17.03
C GLU A 101 -9.64 -1.94 17.26
N ILE A 102 -8.38 -1.61 16.97
CA ILE A 102 -7.81 -0.27 17.17
C ILE A 102 -8.43 0.76 16.21
N LEU A 103 -8.59 0.40 14.93
CA LEU A 103 -9.05 1.32 13.90
C LEU A 103 -10.57 1.39 13.75
N GLY A 104 -11.31 0.42 14.31
CA GLY A 104 -12.76 0.31 14.14
C GLY A 104 -13.20 -0.01 12.71
N CYS A 105 -12.29 -0.42 11.83
CA CYS A 105 -12.57 -0.75 10.44
C CYS A 105 -11.69 -1.93 9.97
N ALA A 106 -12.13 -2.61 8.91
CA ALA A 106 -11.43 -3.77 8.37
C ALA A 106 -10.12 -3.39 7.68
N VAL A 107 -9.08 -4.18 7.90
CA VAL A 107 -7.80 -4.08 7.18
C VAL A 107 -7.81 -5.11 6.05
N GLN A 108 -7.74 -4.63 4.81
CA GLN A 108 -7.70 -5.51 3.65
C GLN A 108 -6.26 -5.81 3.25
N VAL A 109 -5.87 -7.08 3.30
CA VAL A 109 -4.61 -7.51 2.68
C VAL A 109 -4.80 -7.61 1.17
N ILE A 110 -4.04 -6.84 0.41
CA ILE A 110 -4.17 -6.77 -1.06
C ILE A 110 -3.03 -7.51 -1.76
N SER A 111 -3.30 -8.08 -2.95
CA SER A 111 -2.28 -8.69 -3.80
C SER A 111 -1.29 -7.65 -4.34
N GLY A 112 -0.13 -8.09 -4.84
CA GLY A 112 0.80 -7.19 -5.53
C GLY A 112 0.19 -6.56 -6.79
N GLU A 113 -0.71 -7.27 -7.46
CA GLU A 113 -1.49 -6.78 -8.60
C GLU A 113 -2.41 -5.63 -8.24
N GLU A 114 -3.19 -5.79 -7.18
CA GLU A 114 -4.09 -4.75 -6.68
C GLU A 114 -3.30 -3.54 -6.15
N GLU A 115 -2.18 -3.77 -5.48
CA GLU A 115 -1.26 -2.72 -5.02
C GLU A 115 -0.77 -1.88 -6.20
N ALA A 116 -0.28 -2.50 -7.27
CA ALA A 116 0.16 -1.80 -8.47
C ALA A 116 -0.97 -1.08 -9.19
N ARG A 117 -2.16 -1.70 -9.28
CA ARG A 117 -3.35 -1.09 -9.87
C ARG A 117 -3.74 0.20 -9.14
N LEU A 118 -3.73 0.18 -7.80
CA LEU A 118 -4.03 1.35 -6.96
C LEU A 118 -2.97 2.45 -7.10
N ILE A 119 -1.69 2.09 -7.16
CA ILE A 119 -0.59 3.04 -7.41
C ILE A 119 -0.78 3.74 -8.76
N TYR A 120 -1.05 2.97 -9.82
CA TYR A 120 -1.28 3.52 -11.16
C TYR A 120 -2.46 4.49 -11.19
N GLN A 121 -3.60 4.12 -10.59
CA GLN A 121 -4.76 5.00 -10.49
C GLN A 121 -4.43 6.30 -9.76
N GLY A 122 -3.68 6.23 -8.66
CA GLY A 122 -3.23 7.42 -7.93
C GLY A 122 -2.39 8.37 -8.79
N VAL A 123 -1.47 7.85 -9.60
CA VAL A 123 -0.63 8.65 -10.52
C VAL A 123 -1.46 9.22 -11.68
N ALA A 124 -2.33 8.42 -12.28
CA ALA A 124 -3.18 8.83 -13.41
C ALA A 124 -4.08 10.03 -13.05
N HIS A 125 -4.60 10.07 -11.82
CA HIS A 125 -5.47 11.16 -11.36
C HIS A 125 -4.73 12.42 -10.87
N THR A 126 -3.41 12.33 -10.59
CA THR A 126 -2.64 13.45 -10.02
C THR A 126 -1.65 14.07 -10.99
N THR A 127 -1.38 13.42 -12.13
CA THR A 127 -0.40 13.87 -13.11
C THR A 127 -1.08 14.09 -14.46
N GLY A 128 -0.97 15.28 -15.03
CA GLY A 128 -1.33 15.54 -16.43
C GLY A 128 -0.26 15.01 -17.40
N GLY A 129 -0.62 14.71 -18.65
CA GLY A 129 0.33 14.21 -19.66
C GLY A 129 -0.28 13.16 -20.58
N ALA A 130 0.54 12.54 -21.45
CA ALA A 130 0.11 11.55 -22.44
C ALA A 130 -0.63 10.35 -21.81
N ASP A 131 -1.57 9.74 -22.54
CA ASP A 131 -2.41 8.64 -22.05
C ASP A 131 -1.65 7.32 -21.83
N GLN A 132 -0.47 7.17 -22.44
CA GLN A 132 0.41 6.02 -22.24
C GLN A 132 1.53 6.40 -21.28
N ARG A 133 1.57 5.75 -20.11
CA ARG A 133 2.56 6.04 -19.06
C ARG A 133 3.09 4.76 -18.46
N LEU A 134 4.40 4.76 -18.20
CA LEU A 134 5.06 3.77 -17.38
C LEU A 134 5.17 4.30 -15.95
N VAL A 135 4.53 3.60 -15.00
CA VAL A 135 4.69 3.87 -13.57
C VAL A 135 5.55 2.75 -12.98
N VAL A 136 6.68 3.13 -12.37
CA VAL A 136 7.57 2.21 -11.66
C VAL A 136 7.55 2.61 -10.19
N ASP A 137 7.03 1.74 -9.33
CA ASP A 137 7.16 1.88 -7.88
C ASP A 137 8.33 1.06 -7.37
N ILE A 138 9.31 1.74 -6.77
CA ILE A 138 10.48 1.11 -6.16
C ILE A 138 10.22 1.00 -4.66
N GLY A 139 9.55 -0.08 -4.27
CA GLY A 139 9.25 -0.40 -2.87
C GLY A 139 10.48 -0.68 -1.99
N GLY A 140 10.25 -0.69 -0.67
CA GLY A 140 11.32 -0.63 0.35
C GLY A 140 12.02 -1.93 0.78
N ALA A 141 11.82 -3.07 0.11
CA ALA A 141 12.52 -4.31 0.46
C ALA A 141 13.90 -4.38 -0.22
N SER A 142 14.84 -3.56 0.27
CA SER A 142 16.27 -3.68 -0.05
C SER A 142 17.05 -3.86 1.26
N HIS A 143 18.26 -4.44 1.14
CA HIS A 143 19.28 -4.68 2.18
C HIS A 143 19.37 -6.09 2.79
N ARG A 144 19.96 -7.04 2.05
CA ARG A 144 21.17 -7.76 2.50
C ARG A 144 21.80 -8.59 1.36
N THR A 145 23.04 -8.23 1.02
CA THR A 145 24.11 -9.01 0.37
C THR A 145 23.77 -9.87 -0.85
N GLY A 146 24.20 -9.38 -2.03
CA GLY A 146 24.33 -10.16 -3.27
C GLY A 146 23.03 -10.32 -4.04
N TYR A 147 22.62 -9.27 -4.77
CA TYR A 147 21.53 -9.24 -5.76
C TYR A 147 20.28 -10.10 -5.44
N ARG A 148 19.31 -9.49 -4.77
CA ARG A 148 17.88 -9.85 -4.90
C ARG A 148 17.04 -8.58 -4.96
N TYR A 149 16.78 -8.11 -6.18
CA TYR A 149 15.65 -7.23 -6.45
C TYR A 149 14.37 -8.06 -6.30
N ARG A 150 13.56 -7.78 -5.28
CA ARG A 150 12.11 -7.99 -5.39
C ARG A 150 11.46 -6.62 -5.52
N CYS A 151 11.60 -6.04 -6.71
CA CYS A 151 10.58 -5.17 -7.23
C CYS A 151 9.34 -6.03 -7.44
N ALA A 152 8.17 -5.60 -6.97
CA ALA A 152 6.95 -6.02 -7.64
C ALA A 152 7.06 -5.45 -9.06
N ASN A 153 7.52 -6.28 -10.00
CA ASN A 153 7.51 -5.94 -11.43
C ASN A 153 6.05 -5.85 -11.85
N HIS A 154 5.41 -4.72 -11.62
CA HIS A 154 4.08 -4.47 -12.12
C HIS A 154 4.12 -3.23 -12.98
N LEU A 155 4.46 -3.48 -14.25
CA LEU A 155 4.12 -2.62 -15.35
C LEU A 155 2.58 -2.60 -15.44
N ALA A 156 1.94 -1.60 -14.85
CA ALA A 156 0.52 -1.36 -15.11
C ALA A 156 0.41 -0.54 -16.41
N PHE A 157 0.14 -1.20 -17.53
CA PHE A 157 -0.36 -0.55 -18.74
C PHE A 157 -1.88 -0.72 -18.74
N GLN A 158 -2.63 0.35 -18.51
CA GLN A 158 -4.05 0.39 -18.85
C GLN A 158 -4.32 1.57 -19.79
N PRO A 159 -4.91 1.33 -20.98
CA PRO A 159 -5.39 2.41 -21.81
C PRO A 159 -6.53 3.11 -21.07
N VAL A 160 -6.40 4.42 -20.87
CA VAL A 160 -7.44 5.24 -20.26
C VAL A 160 -8.50 5.52 -21.33
N HIS A 161 -9.52 4.67 -21.42
CA HIS A 161 -10.93 5.01 -21.72
C HIS A 161 -11.80 3.75 -21.87
N GLY A 162 -12.85 3.65 -21.04
CA GLY A 162 -14.02 2.78 -21.27
C GLY A 162 -13.84 1.30 -20.92
N LEU A 163 -14.61 0.84 -19.93
CA LEU A 163 -14.98 -0.56 -19.65
C LEU A 163 -14.53 -1.61 -20.69
N ARG A 164 -13.46 -2.36 -20.39
CA ARG A 164 -13.36 -3.84 -20.45
C ARG A 164 -11.92 -4.31 -20.24
N ASP A 165 -11.82 -5.46 -19.60
CA ASP A 165 -10.61 -6.20 -19.23
C ASP A 165 -9.51 -6.23 -20.30
N LEU A 166 -8.26 -6.18 -19.84
CA LEU A 166 -7.12 -6.93 -20.40
C LEU A 166 -5.95 -6.87 -19.41
N ALA A 167 -5.77 -7.97 -18.67
CA ALA A 167 -4.54 -8.22 -17.91
C ALA A 167 -3.42 -8.59 -18.89
N GLY A 168 -2.51 -7.65 -19.15
CA GLY A 168 -1.30 -7.90 -19.93
C GLY A 168 -0.13 -8.27 -19.03
N THR A 169 0.09 -9.57 -18.79
CA THR A 169 1.32 -10.07 -18.15
C THR A 169 2.44 -10.09 -19.19
N LEU A 170 3.35 -9.11 -19.16
CA LEU A 170 4.62 -9.20 -19.91
C LEU A 170 5.65 -9.94 -19.04
N LEU A 171 5.82 -11.24 -19.29
CA LEU A 171 6.93 -12.03 -18.77
C LEU A 171 8.25 -11.52 -19.38
N CYS A 172 8.99 -10.69 -18.66
CA CYS A 172 10.39 -10.49 -18.96
C CYS A 172 11.14 -11.76 -18.53
N ARG A 173 11.38 -12.68 -19.48
CA ARG A 173 12.33 -13.77 -19.30
C ARG A 173 13.69 -13.15 -19.02
N SER A 174 14.18 -13.22 -17.79
CA SER A 174 15.61 -13.17 -17.53
C SER A 174 16.21 -14.45 -18.09
N GLN A 175 16.66 -14.43 -19.35
CA GLN A 175 17.73 -15.34 -19.76
C GLN A 175 18.98 -14.92 -18.97
N PRO A 176 19.68 -15.84 -18.29
CA PRO A 176 21.03 -15.55 -17.85
C PRO A 176 21.86 -15.27 -19.11
N ASP A 177 22.50 -14.11 -19.13
CA ASP A 177 23.44 -13.73 -20.17
C ASP A 177 24.58 -14.78 -20.16
N GLN A 178 24.58 -15.65 -21.16
CA GLN A 178 25.75 -16.46 -21.49
C GLN A 178 26.57 -15.67 -22.50
N ARG A 179 27.50 -14.86 -21.98
CA ARG A 179 28.62 -14.14 -22.62
C ARG A 179 29.16 -13.19 -21.53
N GLU A 180 30.41 -13.16 -21.10
CA GLU A 180 31.70 -13.59 -21.61
C GLU A 180 32.65 -13.78 -20.41
N LEU A 181 33.56 -14.78 -20.54
CA LEU A 181 34.89 -14.93 -19.92
C LEU A 181 35.00 -15.15 -18.39
#